data_AF-A0A2D6X501-F1
#
_entry.id   AF-A0A2D6X501-F1
#
_cell.length_a   1.000
_cell.length_b   1.000
_cell.length_c   1.000
_cell.angle_alpha   90.00
_cell.angle_beta   90.00
_cell.angle_gamma   90.00
#
_symmetry.space_group_name_H-M   'P 1'
#
loop_
_entity.id
_entity.type
_entity.pdbx_description
1 polymer ?
#
loop_
_entity_poly.entity_id
_entity_poly.type
_entity_poly.pdbx_seq_one_letter_code
_entity_poly.pdbx_strand_id
1 'polypeptide(L)'
;MAESKFILAMAVVSILGFLTAALDAFTGIDIGPWVNGLIFIIIGIGLASVGGVFSVIQYFENGLTNEEIAFILTALVGVLSIIVGLLELPIDFLSNINIPAFDGIKGTIAIFAIALISVQAYQVARK
;
A
#
# COMPACT_ATOMS: atom_id res chain seq x y z
N MET A 1 -3.46 22.10 4.47
CA MET A 1 -2.43 21.31 5.18
C MET A 1 -2.34 19.86 4.70
N ALA A 2 -3.46 19.13 4.50
CA ALA A 2 -3.43 17.74 4.02
C ALA A 2 -2.75 17.58 2.65
N GLU A 3 -3.00 18.51 1.74
CA GLU A 3 -2.40 18.54 0.39
C GLU A 3 -0.86 18.59 0.42
N SER A 4 -0.26 19.42 1.28
CA SER A 4 1.21 19.48 1.41
C SER A 4 1.83 18.18 1.92
N LYS A 5 1.12 17.44 2.78
CA LYS A 5 1.59 16.16 3.32
C LYS A 5 1.53 15.06 2.26
N PHE A 6 0.49 15.08 1.43
CA PHE A 6 0.35 14.16 0.31
C PHE A 6 1.43 14.38 -0.76
N ILE A 7 1.67 15.63 -1.16
CA ILE A 7 2.74 15.98 -2.11
C ILE A 7 4.12 15.56 -1.59
N LEU A 8 4.38 15.79 -0.29
CA LEU A 8 5.63 15.37 0.35
C LEU A 8 5.78 13.84 0.35
N ALA A 9 4.72 13.10 0.65
CA ALA A 9 4.73 11.63 0.59
C ALA A 9 5.04 11.12 -0.83
N MET A 10 4.38 11.69 -1.85
CA MET A 10 4.63 11.35 -3.25
C MET A 10 6.06 11.66 -3.67
N ALA A 11 6.60 12.82 -3.28
CA ALA A 11 7.97 13.20 -3.56
C ALA A 11 8.98 12.22 -2.91
N VAL A 12 8.76 11.80 -1.66
CA VAL A 12 9.60 10.81 -0.98
C VAL A 12 9.57 9.46 -1.72
N VAL A 13 8.38 8.97 -2.09
CA VAL A 13 8.24 7.71 -2.85
C VAL A 13 8.97 7.79 -4.20
N SER A 14 8.82 8.90 -4.93
CA SER A 14 9.52 9.11 -6.20
C SER A 14 11.04 9.17 -6.05
N ILE A 15 11.56 9.86 -5.04
CA ILE A 15 13.00 9.92 -4.76
C ILE A 15 13.54 8.54 -4.42
N LEU A 16 12.85 7.78 -3.56
CA LEU A 16 13.26 6.42 -3.19
C LEU A 16 13.25 5.47 -4.39
N GLY A 17 12.21 5.53 -5.23
CA GLY A 17 12.13 4.73 -6.46
C GLY A 17 13.26 5.04 -7.43
N PHE A 18 13.57 6.32 -7.63
CA PHE A 18 14.70 6.74 -8.47
C PHE A 18 16.04 6.29 -7.89
N LEU A 19 16.27 6.48 -6.58
CA LEU A 19 17.53 6.11 -5.93
C LEU A 19 17.80 4.61 -6.07
N THR A 20 16.76 3.81 -5.95
CA THR A 20 16.82 2.35 -6.10
C THR A 20 17.21 1.95 -7.52
N ALA A 21 16.54 2.51 -8.52
CA ALA A 21 16.85 2.25 -9.93
C ALA A 21 18.26 2.72 -10.32
N ALA A 22 18.70 3.86 -9.77
CA ALA A 22 20.04 4.37 -9.98
C ALA A 22 21.09 3.46 -9.34
N LEU A 23 20.87 3.01 -8.10
CA LEU A 23 21.81 2.12 -7.41
C LEU A 23 21.97 0.79 -8.15
N ASP A 24 20.86 0.19 -8.59
CA ASP A 24 20.90 -1.03 -9.40
C ASP A 24 21.69 -0.81 -10.70
N ALA A 25 21.42 0.29 -11.42
CA ALA A 25 22.10 0.62 -12.66
C ALA A 25 23.61 0.87 -12.51
N PHE A 26 24.06 1.46 -11.38
CA PHE A 26 25.47 1.83 -11.18
C PHE A 26 26.29 0.78 -10.44
N THR A 27 25.69 0.02 -9.53
CA THR A 27 26.42 -0.95 -8.68
C THR A 27 25.98 -2.40 -8.88
N GLY A 28 24.88 -2.65 -9.62
CA GLY A 28 24.28 -3.97 -9.75
C GLY A 28 23.73 -4.53 -8.42
N ILE A 29 23.53 -3.65 -7.43
CA ILE A 29 22.99 -4.02 -6.13
C ILE A 29 21.50 -3.68 -6.17
N ASP A 30 20.68 -4.71 -6.29
CA ASP A 30 19.22 -4.56 -6.25
C ASP A 30 18.73 -4.43 -4.80
N ILE A 31 18.56 -3.18 -4.35
CA ILE A 31 17.87 -2.86 -3.10
C ILE A 31 16.36 -2.65 -3.29
N GLY A 32 15.84 -2.82 -4.52
CA GLY A 32 14.44 -2.67 -4.88
C GLY A 32 13.49 -3.40 -3.96
N PRO A 33 13.68 -4.72 -3.76
CA PRO A 33 12.81 -5.51 -2.88
C PRO A 33 12.75 -4.97 -1.45
N TRP A 34 13.87 -4.49 -0.89
CA TRP A 34 13.91 -3.88 0.44
C TRP A 34 13.12 -2.58 0.51
N VAL A 35 13.38 -1.67 -0.45
CA VAL A 35 12.76 -0.34 -0.48
C VAL A 35 11.26 -0.44 -0.74
N ASN A 36 10.86 -1.23 -1.74
CA ASN A 36 9.47 -1.46 -2.09
C ASN A 36 8.72 -2.17 -0.95
N GLY A 37 9.31 -3.21 -0.36
CA GLY A 37 8.73 -3.89 0.81
C GLY A 37 8.44 -2.95 1.97
N LEU A 38 9.41 -2.09 2.32
CA LEU A 38 9.23 -1.08 3.36
C LEU A 38 8.16 -0.04 3.01
N ILE A 39 8.11 0.43 1.75
CA ILE A 39 7.10 1.38 1.29
C ILE A 39 5.69 0.76 1.41
N PHE A 40 5.50 -0.48 0.96
CA PHE A 40 4.22 -1.17 1.05
C PHE A 40 3.78 -1.38 2.50
N ILE A 41 4.70 -1.68 3.41
CA ILE A 41 4.42 -1.77 4.85
C ILE A 41 3.98 -0.41 5.40
N ILE A 42 4.70 0.67 5.10
CA ILE A 42 4.38 2.02 5.59
C ILE A 42 3.01 2.49 5.07
N ILE A 43 2.76 2.34 3.76
CA ILE A 43 1.47 2.68 3.16
C ILE A 43 0.37 1.82 3.75
N GLY A 44 0.62 0.51 3.90
CA GLY A 44 -0.34 -0.42 4.46
C GLY A 44 -0.74 -0.10 5.90
N ILE A 45 0.23 0.26 6.75
CA ILE A 45 -0.02 0.74 8.11
C ILE A 45 -0.85 2.03 8.09
N GLY A 46 -0.53 2.97 7.20
CA GLY A 46 -1.28 4.21 7.03
C GLY A 46 -2.74 3.96 6.64
N LEU A 47 -2.98 3.12 5.63
CA LEU A 47 -4.32 2.75 5.16
C LEU A 47 -5.11 1.95 6.19
N ALA A 48 -4.47 1.01 6.89
CA ALA A 48 -5.09 0.24 7.98
C ALA A 48 -5.51 1.14 9.14
N SER A 49 -4.70 2.15 9.45
CA SER A 49 -5.00 3.14 10.49
C SER A 49 -6.17 4.05 10.09
N VAL A 50 -6.20 4.51 8.83
CA VAL A 50 -7.29 5.35 8.29
C VAL A 50 -8.59 4.57 8.15
N GLY A 51 -8.52 3.31 7.70
CA GLY A 51 -9.67 2.42 7.59
C GLY A 51 -10.25 1.99 8.93
N GLY A 52 -9.59 2.32 10.05
CA GLY A 52 -10.08 2.04 11.38
C GLY A 52 -10.25 0.55 11.62
N VAL A 53 -9.21 -0.26 11.35
CA VAL A 53 -9.21 -1.73 11.57
C VAL A 53 -9.77 -2.10 12.96
N PHE A 54 -9.48 -1.30 13.98
CA PHE A 54 -9.96 -1.51 15.35
C PHE A 54 -11.43 -1.14 15.57
N SER A 55 -11.98 -0.22 14.78
CA SER A 55 -13.38 0.20 14.82
C SER A 55 -14.31 -0.69 14.00
N VAL A 56 -13.78 -1.61 13.18
CA VAL A 56 -14.59 -2.55 12.36
C VAL A 56 -15.57 -3.36 13.21
N ILE A 57 -15.18 -3.71 14.44
CA ILE A 57 -16.01 -4.47 15.38
C ILE A 57 -17.28 -3.68 15.77
N GLN A 58 -17.18 -2.36 15.91
CA GLN A 58 -18.32 -1.50 16.30
C GLN A 58 -19.30 -1.26 15.14
N TYR A 59 -18.86 -1.38 13.88
CA TYR A 59 -19.74 -1.23 12.71
C TYR A 59 -20.69 -2.42 12.53
N PHE A 60 -20.28 -3.62 12.97
CA PHE A 60 -21.15 -4.79 12.93
C PHE A 60 -22.33 -4.70 13.90
N GLU A 61 -22.20 -3.96 15.01
CA GLU A 61 -23.26 -3.80 16.00
C GLU A 61 -24.30 -2.75 15.60
N ASN A 62 -23.90 -1.71 14.84
CA ASN A 62 -24.78 -0.58 14.50
C ASN A 62 -25.41 -0.67 13.09
N GLY A 63 -25.00 -1.66 12.29
CA GLY A 63 -25.46 -1.86 10.92
C GLY A 63 -24.60 -1.09 9.90
N LEU A 64 -24.24 -1.76 8.80
CA LEU A 64 -23.33 -1.21 7.78
C LEU A 64 -23.98 -0.14 6.91
N THR A 65 -23.40 1.05 6.91
CA THR A 65 -23.64 2.14 5.95
C THR A 65 -22.61 2.12 4.81
N ASN A 66 -22.91 2.80 3.70
CA ASN A 66 -22.01 2.86 2.53
C ASN A 66 -20.64 3.50 2.84
N GLU A 67 -20.59 4.44 3.78
CA GLU A 67 -19.34 5.08 4.20
C GLU A 67 -18.47 4.12 5.01
N GLU A 68 -19.07 3.31 5.89
CA GLU A 68 -18.37 2.30 6.69
C GLU A 68 -17.81 1.17 5.82
N ILE A 69 -18.51 0.78 4.74
CA ILE A 69 -17.98 -0.16 3.74
C ILE A 69 -16.68 0.37 3.13
N ALA A 70 -16.61 1.67 2.80
CA ALA A 70 -15.40 2.27 2.24
C ALA A 70 -14.24 2.26 3.25
N PHE A 71 -14.51 2.49 4.54
CA PHE A 71 -13.49 2.38 5.60
C PHE A 71 -12.99 0.94 5.77
N ILE A 72 -13.89 -0.05 5.78
CA ILE A 72 -13.54 -1.46 5.88
C ILE A 72 -12.68 -1.90 4.69
N LEU A 73 -13.05 -1.52 3.46
CA LEU A 73 -12.26 -1.82 2.26
C LEU A 73 -10.87 -1.15 2.30
N THR A 74 -10.81 0.09 2.78
CA THR A 74 -9.53 0.81 2.95
C THR A 74 -8.63 0.09 3.97
N ALA A 75 -9.20 -0.36 5.08
CA ALA A 75 -8.51 -1.16 6.08
C ALA A 75 -8.01 -2.50 5.50
N LEU A 76 -8.85 -3.20 4.74
CA LEU A 76 -8.51 -4.47 4.09
C LEU A 76 -7.33 -4.29 3.12
N VAL A 77 -7.37 -3.25 2.28
CA VAL A 77 -6.30 -2.91 1.35
C VAL A 77 -5.02 -2.55 2.09
N GLY A 78 -5.13 -1.85 3.22
CA GLY A 78 -4.00 -1.58 4.11
C GLY A 78 -3.34 -2.87 4.61
N VAL A 79 -4.12 -3.80 5.15
CA VAL A 79 -3.61 -5.09 5.63
C VAL A 79 -2.97 -5.90 4.50
N LEU A 80 -3.61 -5.97 3.32
CA LEU A 80 -3.05 -6.65 2.15
C LEU A 80 -1.74 -6.00 1.69
N SER A 81 -1.62 -4.68 1.76
CA SER A 81 -0.39 -3.96 1.43
C SER A 81 0.75 -4.29 2.41
N ILE A 82 0.47 -4.42 3.72
CA ILE A 82 1.46 -4.88 4.71
C ILE A 82 1.92 -6.29 4.37
N ILE A 83 0.99 -7.20 4.07
CA ILE A 83 1.28 -8.59 3.69
C ILE A 83 2.17 -8.61 2.45
N VAL A 84 1.82 -7.91 1.39
CA VAL A 84 2.65 -7.78 0.18
C VAL A 84 4.04 -7.23 0.51
N GLY A 85 4.12 -6.17 1.32
CA GLY A 85 5.40 -5.56 1.68
C GLY A 85 6.30 -6.50 2.48
N LEU A 86 5.76 -7.28 3.40
CA LEU A 86 6.50 -8.30 4.14
C LEU A 86 7.06 -9.40 3.23
N LEU A 87 6.35 -9.70 2.14
CA LEU A 87 6.68 -10.78 1.22
C LEU A 87 7.62 -10.31 0.10
N GLU A 88 7.69 -9.00 -0.13
CA GLU A 88 8.73 -8.35 -0.96
C GLU A 88 10.09 -8.28 -0.26
N LEU A 89 10.13 -8.28 1.07
CA LEU A 89 11.39 -8.27 1.80
C LEU A 89 12.20 -9.53 1.46
N PRO A 90 13.46 -9.41 1.00
CA PRO A 90 14.29 -10.55 0.67
C PRO A 90 14.89 -11.14 1.95
N ILE A 91 14.01 -11.56 2.86
CA ILE A 91 14.33 -12.35 4.03
C ILE A 91 14.63 -13.76 3.51
N ASP A 92 15.79 -14.33 3.86
CA ASP A 92 16.32 -15.61 3.35
C ASP A 92 15.33 -16.80 3.42
N PHE A 93 14.30 -16.70 4.26
CA PHE A 93 13.24 -17.70 4.41
C PHE A 93 12.14 -17.58 3.33
N LEU A 94 11.87 -16.38 2.81
CA LEU A 94 10.84 -16.08 1.82
C LEU A 94 11.38 -16.10 0.38
N SER A 95 12.66 -15.77 0.18
CA SER A 95 13.32 -15.78 -1.14
C SER A 95 13.40 -17.17 -1.78
N ASN A 96 13.30 -18.24 -0.99
CA ASN A 96 13.20 -19.62 -1.48
C ASN A 96 11.79 -20.01 -1.95
N ILE A 97 10.77 -19.20 -1.65
CA ILE A 97 9.39 -19.39 -2.08
C ILE A 97 9.17 -18.53 -3.33
N ASN A 98 9.90 -18.82 -4.40
CA ASN A 98 9.72 -18.16 -5.69
C ASN A 98 8.44 -18.71 -6.36
N ILE A 99 7.27 -18.22 -5.96
CA ILE A 99 5.99 -18.60 -6.54
C ILE A 99 5.58 -17.55 -7.57
N PRO A 100 5.51 -17.86 -8.88
CA PRO A 100 5.10 -16.90 -9.92
C PRO A 100 3.73 -16.24 -9.68
N ALA A 101 2.87 -16.87 -8.87
CA ALA A 101 1.59 -16.31 -8.44
C ALA A 101 1.74 -15.00 -7.63
N PHE A 102 2.91 -14.75 -7.04
CA PHE A 102 3.14 -13.56 -6.22
C PHE A 102 3.09 -12.26 -7.01
N ASP A 103 3.70 -12.25 -8.19
CA ASP A 103 3.68 -11.08 -9.06
C ASP A 103 2.27 -10.79 -9.58
N GLY A 104 1.46 -11.84 -9.79
CA GLY A 104 0.04 -11.72 -10.11
C GLY A 104 -0.79 -11.09 -8.98
N ILE A 105 -0.51 -11.46 -7.72
CA ILE A 105 -1.16 -10.87 -6.55
C ILE A 105 -0.76 -9.39 -6.39
N LYS A 106 0.52 -9.06 -6.57
CA LYS A 106 1.01 -7.66 -6.54
C LYS A 106 0.30 -6.80 -7.59
N GLY A 107 0.23 -7.28 -8.84
CA GLY A 107 -0.46 -6.59 -9.92
C GLY A 107 -1.95 -6.39 -9.64
N THR A 108 -2.61 -7.40 -9.07
CA THR A 108 -4.03 -7.30 -8.69
C THR A 108 -4.24 -6.26 -7.61
N ILE A 109 -3.44 -6.26 -6.54
CA ILE A 109 -3.54 -5.28 -5.45
C ILE A 109 -3.26 -3.86 -5.96
N ALA A 110 -2.29 -3.69 -6.87
CA ALA A 110 -2.01 -2.40 -7.50
C ALA A 110 -3.22 -1.86 -8.29
N ILE A 111 -3.88 -2.71 -9.08
CA ILE A 111 -5.10 -2.32 -9.84
C ILE A 111 -6.21 -1.89 -8.87
N PHE A 112 -6.46 -2.68 -7.81
CA PHE A 112 -7.46 -2.33 -6.80
C PHE A 112 -7.13 -1.03 -6.07
N ALA A 113 -5.87 -0.80 -5.74
CA ALA A 113 -5.41 0.43 -5.11
C ALA A 113 -5.63 1.65 -6.03
N ILE A 114 -5.29 1.55 -7.31
CA ILE A 114 -5.51 2.61 -8.29
C ILE A 114 -7.01 2.92 -8.42
N ALA A 115 -7.86 1.89 -8.50
CA ALA A 115 -9.30 2.06 -8.57
C ALA A 115 -9.85 2.79 -7.33
N LEU A 116 -9.45 2.36 -6.14
CA LEU A 116 -9.86 3.00 -4.88
C LEU A 116 -9.38 4.44 -4.77
N ILE A 117 -8.12 4.71 -5.09
CA ILE A 117 -7.56 6.08 -5.08
C ILE A 117 -8.33 6.95 -6.07
N SER A 118 -8.66 6.43 -7.25
CA SER A 118 -9.42 7.17 -8.27
C SER A 118 -10.83 7.52 -7.78
N VAL A 119 -11.52 6.58 -7.12
CA VAL A 119 -12.85 6.82 -6.53
C VAL A 119 -12.77 7.83 -5.39
N GLN A 120 -11.79 7.71 -4.49
CA GLN A 120 -11.59 8.66 -3.39
C GLN A 120 -11.25 10.06 -3.91
N ALA A 121 -10.34 10.18 -4.89
CA ALA A 121 -9.98 11.46 -5.50
C ALA A 121 -11.19 12.14 -6.17
N TYR A 122 -12.03 11.36 -6.87
CA TYR A 122 -13.25 11.88 -7.48
C TYR A 122 -14.27 12.38 -6.45
N GLN A 123 -14.43 11.68 -5.33
CA GLN A 123 -15.33 12.10 -4.24
C GLN A 123 -14.83 13.39 -3.56
N VAL A 124 -13.52 13.53 -3.36
CA VAL A 124 -12.92 14.74 -2.79
C VAL A 124 -13.07 15.93 -3.74
N ALA A 125 -12.89 15.75 -5.05
CA ALA A 125 -13.01 16.83 -6.04
C ALA A 125 -14.44 17.37 -6.24
N ARG A 126 -15.46 16.66 -5.73
CA ARG A 126 -16.88 17.10 -5.77
C ARG A 126 -17.33 17.85 -4.51
N LYS A 127 -16.50 17.94 -3.47
CA LYS A 127 -16.74 18.80 -2.30
C LYS A 127 -16.09 20.16 -2.50
#